data_AF-A0A7S2S3L2-F1
#
_entry.id   AF-A0A7S2S3L2-F1
#
_cell.length_a   1.000
_cell.length_b   1.000
_cell.length_c   1.000
_cell.angle_alpha   90.00
_cell.angle_beta   90.00
_cell.angle_gamma   90.00
#
_symmetry.space_group_name_H-M   'P 1'
#
loop_
_entity.id
_entity.type
_entity.pdbx_description
1 polymer ?
#
loop_
_entity_poly.entity_id
_entity_poly.type
_entity_poly.pdbx_seq_one_letter_code
_entity_poly.pdbx_strand_id
1 'polypeptide(L)'
;GKHDGSVVCRRTNELVRHFPCSSSCGGSFLRLNKLNRGCWLDFALMKGRYVEPDAALVAPDNLLPHVARTSSGRAKAIELLGELKIRGKQQLEDLKDISLRGLVIRGVRSKQQALTIRASFQHLQELDLAGNLLSD
;
A
#
# COMPACT_ATOMS: atom_id res chain seq x y z
N GLY A 1 14.22 22.24 2.45
CA GLY A 1 13.58 22.38 3.76
C GLY A 1 13.32 23.84 4.07
N LYS A 2 13.12 24.19 5.34
CA LYS A 2 12.92 25.57 5.82
C LYS A 2 13.88 25.98 6.95
N HIS A 3 14.67 25.04 7.46
CA HIS A 3 15.51 25.23 8.65
C HIS A 3 16.90 24.61 8.43
N ASP A 4 17.87 25.00 9.25
CA ASP A 4 19.24 24.46 9.25
C ASP A 4 19.40 23.24 10.19
N GLY A 5 18.28 22.73 10.72
CA GLY A 5 18.24 21.67 11.72
C GLY A 5 18.24 22.17 13.18
N SER A 6 18.12 23.49 13.39
CA SER A 6 17.90 24.10 14.71
C SER A 6 16.51 24.69 14.91
N VAL A 7 16.06 24.78 16.16
CA VAL A 7 14.79 25.40 16.59
C VAL A 7 15.03 26.15 17.90
N VAL A 8 14.40 27.32 18.05
CA VAL A 8 14.41 28.05 19.32
C VAL A 8 13.49 27.34 20.32
N CYS A 9 14.05 26.89 21.44
CA CYS A 9 13.31 26.27 22.52
C CYS A 9 12.43 27.31 23.21
N ARG A 10 11.10 27.14 23.18
CA ARG A 10 10.17 28.10 23.81
C ARG A 10 10.30 28.21 25.33
N ARG A 11 10.87 27.21 25.99
CA ARG A 11 11.02 27.18 27.46
C ARG A 11 12.27 27.91 27.94
N THR A 12 13.39 27.71 27.24
CA THR A 12 14.69 28.27 27.63
C THR A 12 15.07 29.50 26.80
N ASN A 13 14.36 29.75 25.70
CA ASN A 13 14.65 30.77 24.70
C ASN A 13 16.03 30.62 24.02
N GLU A 14 16.61 29.42 24.10
CA GLU A 14 17.89 29.10 23.48
C GLU A 14 17.71 28.39 22.14
N LEU A 15 18.67 28.58 21.24
CA LEU A 15 18.72 27.88 19.97
C LEU A 15 19.22 26.44 20.19
N VAL A 16 18.39 25.45 19.91
CA VAL A 16 18.73 24.03 20.05
C VAL A 16 18.91 23.40 18.67
N ARG A 17 20.06 22.78 18.42
CA ARG A 17 20.33 22.03 17.18
C ARG A 17 20.00 20.56 17.36
N HIS A 18 19.07 20.05 16.56
CA HIS A 18 18.62 18.65 16.60
C HIS A 18 19.39 17.76 15.62
N PHE A 19 19.77 18.31 14.46
CA PHE A 19 20.55 17.61 13.46
C PHE A 19 21.34 18.62 12.61
N PRO A 20 22.52 18.24 12.09
CA PRO A 20 23.25 19.09 11.15
C PRO A 20 22.61 19.06 9.77
N CYS A 21 22.59 20.20 9.08
CA CYS A 21 22.22 20.30 7.66
C CYS A 21 23.40 20.87 6.85
N SER A 22 23.56 20.42 5.61
CA SER A 22 24.55 20.96 4.67
C SER A 22 24.20 22.37 4.15
N SER A 23 22.94 22.79 4.31
CA SER A 23 22.48 24.14 3.97
C SER A 23 21.58 24.72 5.07
N SER A 24 21.50 26.05 5.11
CA SER A 24 20.67 26.80 6.07
C SER A 24 19.17 26.55 5.93
N CYS A 25 18.73 25.93 4.83
CA CYS A 25 17.35 25.52 4.57
C CYS A 25 17.22 24.03 4.26
N GLY A 26 18.19 23.19 4.64
CA GLY A 26 18.21 21.76 4.32
C GLY A 26 17.18 20.94 5.09
N GLY A 27 16.85 21.33 6.31
CA GLY A 27 16.01 20.59 7.25
C GLY A 27 14.55 21.04 7.28
N SER A 28 13.67 20.16 7.77
CA SER A 28 12.26 20.44 8.03
C SER A 28 11.82 19.76 9.32
N PHE A 29 11.08 20.47 10.16
CA PHE A 29 10.43 19.91 11.32
C PHE A 29 8.96 19.66 10.98
N LEU A 30 8.51 18.42 11.15
CA LEU A 30 7.14 18.00 10.87
C LEU A 30 6.50 17.48 12.15
N ARG A 31 5.22 17.78 12.34
CA ARG A 31 4.44 17.12 13.38
C ARG A 31 4.25 15.65 12.99
N LEU A 32 4.29 14.74 13.97
CA LEU A 32 4.12 13.30 13.71
C LEU A 32 2.80 13.00 13.00
N ASN A 33 1.72 13.74 13.27
CA ASN A 33 0.43 13.58 12.60
C ASN A 33 0.40 14.08 11.15
N LYS A 34 1.48 14.72 10.67
CA LYS A 34 1.69 15.12 9.27
C LYS A 34 2.63 14.17 8.53
N LEU A 35 3.09 13.11 9.19
CA LEU A 35 3.97 12.09 8.60
C LEU A 35 3.18 10.81 8.35
N ASN A 36 3.28 10.27 7.14
CA ASN A 36 2.85 8.90 6.89
C ASN A 36 3.96 7.95 7.37
N ARG A 37 3.67 7.14 8.39
CA ARG A 37 4.64 6.21 8.98
C ARG A 37 4.77 4.90 8.18
N GLY A 38 3.97 4.74 7.14
CA GLY A 38 3.90 3.55 6.33
C GLY A 38 3.30 2.34 7.04
N CYS A 39 3.26 1.22 6.33
CA CYS A 39 2.89 -0.09 6.85
C CYS A 39 4.06 -1.08 6.69
N TRP A 40 4.00 -2.18 7.45
CA TRP A 40 4.95 -3.28 7.28
C TRP A 40 4.43 -4.23 6.20
N LEU A 41 5.34 -4.80 5.42
CA LEU A 41 5.05 -5.93 4.56
C LEU A 41 4.85 -7.17 5.45
N ASP A 42 3.66 -7.74 5.38
CA ASP A 42 3.30 -8.96 6.09
C ASP A 42 2.34 -9.84 5.27
N PHE A 43 2.13 -11.06 5.76
CA PHE A 43 1.26 -12.02 5.10
C PHE A 43 -0.17 -11.49 4.94
N ALA A 44 -0.70 -10.79 5.94
CA ALA A 44 -2.06 -10.27 5.91
C ALA A 44 -2.22 -9.17 4.84
N LEU A 45 -1.22 -8.29 4.69
CA LEU A 45 -1.19 -7.27 3.64
C LEU A 45 -1.19 -7.90 2.26
N MET A 46 -0.36 -8.93 2.04
CA MET A 46 -0.28 -9.63 0.77
C MET A 46 -1.57 -10.38 0.45
N LYS A 47 -2.12 -11.12 1.44
CA LYS A 47 -3.39 -11.85 1.33
C LYS A 47 -4.57 -10.93 1.07
N GLY A 48 -4.66 -9.82 1.79
CA GLY A 48 -5.77 -8.85 1.68
C GLY A 48 -5.88 -8.13 0.33
N ARG A 49 -4.94 -8.33 -0.60
CA ARG A 49 -5.07 -7.85 -1.99
C ARG A 49 -6.00 -8.70 -2.84
N TYR A 50 -6.28 -9.93 -2.40
CA TYR A 50 -7.03 -10.91 -3.16
C TYR A 50 -8.30 -11.29 -2.43
N VAL A 51 -9.30 -11.67 -3.21
CA VAL A 51 -10.62 -12.05 -2.69
C VAL A 51 -10.53 -13.50 -2.22
N GLU A 52 -11.00 -13.75 -0.99
CA GLU A 52 -11.10 -15.11 -0.46
C GLU A 52 -12.02 -15.96 -1.35
N PRO A 53 -11.74 -17.26 -1.52
CA PRO A 53 -12.53 -18.13 -2.38
C PRO A 53 -14.03 -18.10 -2.06
N ASP A 54 -14.37 -18.02 -0.78
CA ASP A 54 -15.72 -18.07 -0.21
C ASP A 54 -16.39 -16.70 -0.04
N ALA A 55 -15.73 -15.61 -0.43
CA ALA A 55 -16.32 -14.27 -0.37
C ALA A 55 -17.58 -14.18 -1.24
N ALA A 56 -18.48 -13.24 -0.91
CA ALA A 56 -19.67 -13.00 -1.74
C ALA A 56 -19.30 -12.64 -3.19
N LEU A 57 -20.15 -13.03 -4.15
CA LEU A 57 -20.00 -12.59 -5.54
C LEU A 57 -20.26 -11.08 -5.64
N VAL A 58 -19.41 -10.38 -6.38
CA VAL A 58 -19.55 -8.95 -6.66
C VAL A 58 -20.67 -8.73 -7.69
N ALA A 59 -20.86 -9.67 -8.61
CA ALA A 59 -21.90 -9.65 -9.62
C ALA A 59 -22.71 -10.96 -9.61
N PRO A 60 -23.63 -11.14 -8.64
CA PRO A 60 -24.64 -12.20 -8.72
C PRO A 60 -25.36 -12.12 -10.07
N ASP A 61 -25.60 -13.27 -10.71
CA ASP A 61 -26.21 -13.35 -12.05
C ASP A 61 -25.44 -12.61 -13.16
N ASN A 62 -24.15 -12.37 -12.96
CA ASN A 62 -23.26 -11.57 -13.82
C ASN A 62 -23.59 -10.08 -13.90
N LEU A 63 -24.42 -9.52 -13.00
CA LEU A 63 -24.80 -8.11 -13.02
C LEU A 63 -24.11 -7.34 -11.89
N LEU A 64 -23.40 -6.27 -12.26
CA LEU A 64 -22.83 -5.35 -11.27
C LEU A 64 -23.92 -4.44 -10.68
N PRO A 65 -23.76 -3.97 -9.43
CA PRO A 65 -24.69 -3.04 -8.80
C PRO A 65 -24.71 -1.63 -9.44
N HIS A 66 -23.83 -1.40 -10.41
CA HIS A 66 -23.66 -0.13 -11.09
C HIS A 66 -24.20 -0.18 -12.52
N VAL A 67 -24.65 0.97 -13.03
CA VAL A 67 -25.16 1.13 -14.40
C VAL A 67 -24.34 2.17 -15.15
N ALA A 68 -24.11 1.94 -16.43
CA ALA A 68 -23.53 2.93 -17.33
C ALA A 68 -24.64 3.80 -17.94
N ARG A 69 -24.44 5.12 -18.00
CA ARG A 69 -25.34 6.04 -18.69
C ARG A 69 -24.87 6.26 -20.13
N THR A 70 -25.77 6.10 -21.10
CA THR A 70 -25.49 6.41 -22.50
C THR A 70 -25.57 7.92 -22.76
N SER A 71 -25.06 8.36 -23.92
CA SER A 71 -25.20 9.75 -24.39
C SER A 71 -26.66 10.20 -24.53
N SER A 72 -27.59 9.27 -24.73
CA SER A 72 -29.03 9.51 -24.74
C SER A 72 -29.70 9.49 -23.36
N GLY A 73 -28.92 9.37 -22.27
CA GLY A 73 -29.42 9.37 -20.90
C GLY A 73 -30.01 8.03 -20.41
N ARG A 74 -30.02 6.98 -21.24
CA ARG A 74 -30.53 5.66 -20.85
C ARG A 74 -29.52 4.93 -19.96
N ALA A 75 -30.01 4.23 -18.94
CA ALA A 75 -29.20 3.36 -18.11
C ALA A 75 -29.04 1.99 -18.76
N LYS A 76 -27.82 1.47 -18.81
CA LYS A 76 -27.50 0.10 -19.21
C LYS A 76 -26.81 -0.62 -18.05
N ALA A 77 -27.27 -1.82 -17.74
CA ALA A 77 -26.61 -2.68 -16.76
C ALA A 77 -25.20 -3.04 -17.24
N ILE A 78 -24.28 -3.20 -16.29
CA ILE A 78 -22.91 -3.62 -16.57
C ILE A 78 -22.79 -5.09 -16.19
N GLU A 79 -22.33 -5.90 -17.14
CA GLU A 79 -22.10 -7.32 -16.93
C GLU A 79 -20.66 -7.60 -16.52
N LEU A 80 -20.46 -8.46 -15.52
CA LEU A 80 -19.15 -9.02 -15.17
C LEU A 80 -19.12 -10.50 -15.53
N LEU A 81 -18.55 -10.80 -16.69
CA LEU A 81 -18.43 -12.18 -17.17
C LEU A 81 -17.16 -12.85 -16.62
N GLY A 82 -17.34 -14.05 -16.07
CA GLY A 82 -16.22 -14.89 -15.63
C GLY A 82 -15.65 -14.52 -14.26
N GLU A 83 -16.44 -13.91 -13.38
CA GLU A 83 -16.02 -13.59 -12.00
C GLU A 83 -15.39 -14.81 -11.30
N LEU A 84 -16.02 -15.98 -11.38
CA LEU A 84 -15.48 -17.23 -10.80
C LEU A 84 -14.14 -17.64 -11.41
N LYS A 85 -13.94 -17.44 -12.73
CA LYS A 85 -12.67 -17.74 -13.40
C LYS A 85 -11.58 -16.76 -12.96
N ILE A 86 -11.92 -15.48 -12.83
CA ILE A 86 -11.01 -14.45 -12.32
C ILE A 86 -10.62 -14.77 -10.88
N ARG A 87 -11.59 -15.13 -10.03
CA ARG A 87 -11.37 -15.50 -8.64
C ARG A 87 -10.49 -16.74 -8.51
N GLY A 88 -10.71 -17.77 -9.33
CA GLY A 88 -9.86 -18.96 -9.37
C GLY A 88 -8.40 -18.64 -9.69
N LYS A 89 -8.14 -17.62 -10.52
CA LYS A 89 -6.78 -17.15 -10.84
C LYS A 89 -6.17 -16.23 -9.77
N GLN A 90 -7.00 -15.72 -8.86
CA GLN A 90 -6.59 -14.83 -7.76
C GLN A 90 -6.28 -15.58 -6.47
N GLN A 91 -6.23 -16.92 -6.51
CA GLN A 91 -5.90 -17.73 -5.34
C GLN A 91 -4.42 -17.60 -5.03
N LEU A 92 -4.12 -17.28 -3.76
CA LEU A 92 -2.77 -16.94 -3.32
C LEU A 92 -1.77 -18.05 -3.61
N GLU A 93 -2.19 -19.31 -3.59
CA GLU A 93 -1.37 -20.51 -3.81
C GLU A 93 -0.86 -20.62 -5.26
N ASP A 94 -1.56 -20.01 -6.21
CA ASP A 94 -1.28 -20.09 -7.65
C ASP A 94 -0.72 -18.78 -8.23
N LEU A 95 -0.70 -17.71 -7.45
CA LEU A 95 -0.19 -16.42 -7.90
C LEU A 95 1.31 -16.50 -8.17
N LYS A 96 1.72 -16.03 -9.34
CA LYS A 96 3.14 -15.82 -9.65
C LYS A 96 3.58 -14.39 -9.38
N ASP A 97 2.66 -13.45 -9.56
CA ASP A 97 2.98 -12.03 -9.57
C ASP A 97 2.00 -11.28 -8.65
N ILE A 98 2.55 -10.44 -7.78
CA ILE A 98 1.75 -9.58 -6.89
C ILE A 98 2.18 -8.12 -7.07
N SER A 99 1.20 -7.24 -7.26
CA SER A 99 1.42 -5.80 -7.26
C SER A 99 1.00 -5.16 -5.93
N LEU A 100 1.98 -4.58 -5.25
CA LEU A 100 1.88 -3.88 -3.97
C LEU A 100 2.21 -2.39 -4.11
N ARG A 101 1.93 -1.79 -5.28
CA ARG A 101 2.24 -0.39 -5.57
C ARG A 101 1.54 0.57 -4.63
N GLY A 102 2.26 1.61 -4.20
CA GLY A 102 1.68 2.75 -3.48
C GLY A 102 1.08 2.42 -2.11
N LEU A 103 1.39 1.25 -1.53
CA LEU A 103 0.85 0.82 -0.24
C LEU A 103 1.61 1.40 0.95
N VAL A 104 2.54 2.34 0.72
CA VAL A 104 3.42 2.96 1.72
C VAL A 104 4.17 1.94 2.58
N ILE A 105 4.57 0.82 1.96
CA ILE A 105 5.34 -0.23 2.63
C ILE A 105 6.73 0.29 2.96
N ARG A 106 7.17 0.14 4.21
CA ARG A 106 8.49 0.58 4.67
C ARG A 106 9.51 -0.55 4.85
N GLY A 107 9.10 -1.80 4.65
CA GLY A 107 9.95 -2.97 4.79
C GLY A 107 9.27 -4.09 5.57
N VAL A 108 10.08 -5.01 6.11
CA VAL A 108 9.63 -6.15 6.92
C VAL A 108 9.98 -5.91 8.39
N ARG A 109 9.09 -6.25 9.31
CA ARG A 109 9.23 -5.92 10.74
C ARG A 109 10.34 -6.71 11.43
N SER A 110 10.58 -7.95 11.01
CA SER A 110 11.57 -8.83 11.61
C SER A 110 12.05 -9.90 10.63
N LYS A 111 13.21 -10.50 10.92
CA LYS A 111 13.74 -11.65 10.17
C LYS A 111 12.76 -12.84 10.18
N GLN A 112 12.08 -13.08 11.30
CA GLN A 112 11.09 -14.15 11.40
C GLN A 112 9.91 -13.92 10.45
N GLN A 113 9.40 -12.69 10.40
CA GLN A 113 8.32 -12.34 9.47
C GLN A 113 8.77 -12.49 8.01
N ALA A 114 10.01 -12.11 7.69
CA ALA A 114 10.56 -12.31 6.35
C ALA A 114 10.64 -13.80 5.97
N LEU A 115 11.03 -14.67 6.91
CA LEU A 115 11.04 -16.12 6.70
C LEU A 115 9.63 -16.67 6.50
N THR A 116 8.64 -16.22 7.27
CA THR A 116 7.24 -16.62 7.10
C THR A 116 6.71 -16.19 5.73
N ILE A 117 6.92 -14.94 5.32
CA ILE A 117 6.51 -14.46 4.00
C ILE A 117 7.15 -15.32 2.91
N ARG A 118 8.47 -15.56 3.00
CA ARG A 118 9.21 -16.36 2.03
C ARG A 118 8.67 -17.79 1.93
N ALA A 119 8.35 -18.41 3.06
CA ALA A 119 7.80 -19.77 3.09
C ALA A 119 6.38 -19.83 2.51
N SER A 120 5.53 -18.86 2.86
CA SER A 120 4.13 -18.80 2.40
C SER A 120 3.98 -18.42 0.93
N PHE A 121 4.97 -17.72 0.38
CA PHE A 121 4.93 -17.17 -0.98
C PHE A 121 6.13 -17.62 -1.83
N GLN A 122 6.60 -18.84 -1.60
CA GLN A 122 7.78 -19.40 -2.30
C GLN A 122 7.58 -19.56 -3.81
N HIS A 123 6.33 -19.61 -4.27
CA HIS A 123 5.92 -19.76 -5.66
C HIS A 123 5.83 -18.41 -6.41
N LEU A 124 5.91 -17.28 -5.69
CA LEU A 124 5.97 -15.96 -6.32
C LEU A 124 7.28 -15.79 -7.08
N GLN A 125 7.15 -15.25 -8.28
CA GLN A 125 8.23 -14.93 -9.20
C GLN A 125 8.49 -13.43 -9.21
N GLU A 126 7.43 -12.61 -9.18
CA GLU A 126 7.53 -11.16 -9.23
C GLU A 126 6.75 -10.47 -8.10
N LEU A 127 7.39 -9.45 -7.51
CA LEU A 127 6.77 -8.59 -6.49
C LEU A 127 7.00 -7.13 -6.86
N ASP A 128 5.94 -6.47 -7.30
CA ASP A 128 5.98 -5.07 -7.73
C ASP A 128 5.73 -4.13 -6.54
N LEU A 129 6.81 -3.50 -6.08
CA LEU A 129 6.85 -2.63 -4.90
C LEU A 129 6.98 -1.14 -5.26
N ALA A 130 6.71 -0.75 -6.50
CA ALA A 130 6.93 0.63 -6.92
C ALA A 130 6.09 1.65 -6.11
N GLY A 131 6.67 2.80 -5.80
CA GLY A 131 5.99 3.88 -5.07
C GLY A 131 5.75 3.59 -3.58
N ASN A 132 6.55 2.70 -2.98
CA ASN A 132 6.57 2.45 -1.54
C ASN A 132 7.65 3.28 -0.82
N LEU A 133 7.73 3.15 0.50
CA LEU A 133 8.67 3.84 1.38
C LEU A 133 9.93 3.00 1.64
N LEU A 134 10.30 2.14 0.70
CA LEU A 134 11.53 1.34 0.79
C LEU A 134 12.71 2.28 0.54
N SER A 135 13.64 2.34 1.47
CA SER A 135 14.91 3.03 1.31
C SER A 135 16.03 2.00 1.19
N ASP A 136 17.02 2.31 0.35
CA ASP A 136 18.27 1.54 0.25
C ASP A 136 19.10 1.60 1.55
#